data_AF-A0A662F4T3-F1
#
_entry.id   AF-A0A662F4T3-F1
#
_cell.length_a   1.000
_cell.length_b   1.000
_cell.length_c   1.000
_cell.angle_alpha   90.00
_cell.angle_beta   90.00
_cell.angle_gamma   90.00
#
_symmetry.space_group_name_H-M   'P 1'
#
loop_
_entity.id
_entity.type
_entity.pdbx_description
1 polymer ?
#
loop_
_entity_poly.entity_id
_entity_poly.type
_entity_poly.pdbx_seq_one_letter_code
_entity_poly.pdbx_strand_id
1 'polypeptide(L)'
;MVKGRYVGAVIGAVLLIGVVAFAGGVSVALYPAGDYTVGLFTNTTGSSVIGLHIEFDQPVTITNKVEVGGYLPASGELSGDTFDFIGGTLAASGTIELDWQPAAAKPALIQWIGESGPVGTPYFTTLDALGKLLGEGIVRLREQHPDQLQQAFAKFFADNADYFAALSESLGMPLQQSLMPIIMSAPAEGIANFFNTLVGSLGATNLDQVLHGDVDFTALLQALGL
;
A
#
# COMPACT_ATOMS: atom_id res chain seq x y z
N MET A 1 1.55 -37.38 41.87
CA MET A 1 1.01 -37.94 40.60
C MET A 1 -0.30 -37.24 40.31
N VAL A 2 -0.27 -36.13 39.55
CA VAL A 2 -1.47 -35.54 38.92
C VAL A 2 -1.02 -35.15 37.52
N LYS A 3 -1.50 -35.90 36.53
CA LYS A 3 -1.19 -35.78 35.11
C LYS A 3 -2.20 -34.82 34.46
N GLY A 4 -1.67 -33.93 33.62
CA GLY A 4 -2.26 -33.50 32.35
C GLY A 4 -3.58 -32.74 32.39
N ARG A 5 -3.53 -31.42 32.12
CA ARG A 5 -4.56 -30.63 31.40
C ARG A 5 -4.18 -29.15 31.35
N TYR A 6 -3.12 -28.81 30.59
CA TYR A 6 -2.84 -27.41 30.20
C TYR A 6 -2.30 -27.31 28.76
N VAL A 7 -2.76 -28.19 27.88
CA VAL A 7 -2.50 -28.10 26.43
C VAL A 7 -3.88 -28.04 25.78
N GLY A 8 -4.39 -26.85 25.51
CA GLY A 8 -5.71 -26.69 24.87
C GLY A 8 -6.48 -25.39 25.10
N ALA A 9 -5.88 -24.33 25.65
CA ALA A 9 -6.61 -23.10 25.96
C ALA A 9 -5.91 -21.79 25.51
N VAL A 10 -5.25 -21.80 24.34
CA VAL A 10 -4.72 -20.55 23.71
C VAL A 10 -5.25 -20.36 22.27
N ILE A 11 -6.06 -21.27 21.74
CA ILE A 11 -6.58 -21.18 20.35
C ILE A 11 -7.93 -20.43 20.25
N GLY A 12 -8.55 -20.05 21.37
CA GLY A 12 -9.88 -19.44 21.36
C GLY A 12 -9.89 -18.04 21.94
N ALA A 13 -9.71 -17.02 21.09
CA ALA A 13 -10.44 -15.73 21.14
C ALA A 13 -9.68 -14.60 20.40
N VAL A 14 -9.67 -14.60 19.06
CA VAL A 14 -9.79 -13.37 18.25
C VAL A 14 -10.47 -13.77 16.94
N LEU A 15 -11.81 -13.81 16.94
CA LEU A 15 -12.62 -13.99 15.74
C LEU A 15 -13.81 -13.05 15.87
N LEU A 16 -13.74 -11.92 15.15
CA LEU A 16 -14.78 -10.91 14.83
C LEU A 16 -13.98 -9.71 14.31
N ILE A 17 -13.93 -9.37 13.02
CA ILE A 17 -14.95 -8.84 12.08
C ILE A 17 -14.19 -8.77 10.71
N GLY A 18 -14.72 -8.97 9.51
CA GLY A 18 -16.07 -9.18 8.99
C GLY A 18 -15.95 -9.66 7.54
N VAL A 19 -17.04 -10.19 6.99
CA VAL A 19 -17.10 -10.57 5.57
C VAL A 19 -17.28 -9.31 4.76
N VAL A 20 -16.27 -8.98 3.94
CA VAL A 20 -16.43 -8.02 2.84
C VAL A 20 -15.74 -8.59 1.62
N ALA A 21 -16.53 -8.89 0.58
CA ALA A 21 -16.01 -9.29 -0.71
C ALA A 21 -15.47 -8.04 -1.42
N PHE A 22 -14.18 -7.77 -1.24
CA PHE A 22 -13.43 -6.77 -2.00
C PHE A 22 -12.13 -7.43 -2.48
N ALA A 23 -11.62 -7.00 -3.63
CA ALA A 23 -10.38 -7.52 -4.23
C ALA A 23 -9.31 -7.66 -3.16
N GLY A 24 -8.92 -8.89 -2.85
CA GLY A 24 -8.04 -9.13 -1.72
C GLY A 24 -6.61 -8.65 -2.02
N GLY A 25 -5.87 -8.42 -0.96
CA GLY A 25 -4.55 -7.82 -1.02
C GLY A 25 -3.71 -8.29 0.16
N VAL A 26 -3.27 -7.35 0.98
CA VAL A 26 -2.55 -7.63 2.22
C VAL A 26 -3.50 -7.54 3.41
N SER A 27 -3.65 -8.62 4.16
CA SER A 27 -4.22 -8.56 5.51
C SER A 27 -3.09 -8.46 6.52
N VAL A 28 -3.16 -7.48 7.42
CA VAL A 28 -2.09 -7.14 8.37
C VAL A 28 -2.60 -7.25 9.80
N ALA A 29 -1.87 -7.96 10.66
CA ALA A 29 -2.08 -7.94 12.10
C ALA A 29 -0.75 -7.67 12.83
N LEU A 30 -0.74 -6.68 13.73
CA LEU A 30 0.46 -6.22 14.42
C LEU A 30 0.33 -6.44 15.93
N TYR A 31 1.36 -7.02 16.53
CA TYR A 31 1.41 -7.33 17.96
C TYR A 31 2.71 -6.81 18.56
N PRO A 32 2.68 -5.66 19.26
CA PRO A 32 3.82 -5.20 20.04
C PRO A 32 4.16 -6.19 21.15
N ALA A 33 5.43 -6.55 21.29
CA ALA A 33 5.92 -7.54 22.23
C ALA A 33 7.24 -7.07 22.87
N GLY A 34 7.15 -6.23 23.90
CA GLY A 34 8.35 -5.70 24.57
C GLY A 34 9.08 -4.70 23.67
N ASP A 35 10.30 -5.05 23.25
CA ASP A 35 11.18 -4.22 22.42
C ASP A 35 11.08 -4.53 20.91
N TYR A 36 10.33 -5.56 20.53
CA TYR A 36 10.03 -5.91 19.15
C TYR A 36 8.52 -5.89 18.85
N THR A 37 8.17 -5.88 17.57
CA THR A 37 6.80 -6.06 17.09
C THR A 37 6.73 -7.30 16.20
N VAL A 38 5.68 -8.09 16.35
CA VAL A 38 5.34 -9.23 15.49
C VAL A 38 4.28 -8.77 14.48
N GLY A 39 4.55 -8.92 13.19
CA GLY A 39 3.60 -8.64 12.12
C GLY A 39 3.24 -9.91 11.36
N LEU A 40 1.93 -10.16 11.23
CA LEU A 40 1.38 -11.22 10.37
C LEU A 40 0.84 -10.58 9.09
N PHE A 41 1.37 -11.00 7.96
CA PHE A 41 1.00 -10.54 6.63
C PHE A 41 0.43 -11.70 5.83
N THR A 42 -0.89 -11.70 5.63
CA THR A 42 -1.60 -12.78 4.94
C THR A 42 -1.92 -12.39 3.51
N ASN A 43 -1.61 -13.29 2.58
CA ASN A 43 -1.93 -13.16 1.17
C ASN A 43 -3.41 -13.40 0.92
N THR A 44 -4.17 -12.32 0.74
CA THR A 44 -5.62 -12.39 0.46
C THR A 44 -5.94 -12.15 -1.02
N THR A 45 -4.94 -12.00 -1.89
CA THR A 45 -5.09 -11.70 -3.34
C THR A 45 -5.94 -12.72 -4.12
N GLY A 46 -6.21 -13.89 -3.53
CA GLY A 46 -6.95 -14.99 -4.15
C GLY A 46 -6.08 -15.87 -5.06
N SER A 47 -4.80 -15.55 -5.24
CA SER A 47 -3.84 -16.32 -6.03
C SER A 47 -2.52 -16.51 -5.28
N SER A 48 -1.66 -17.40 -5.77
CA SER A 48 -0.28 -17.50 -5.28
C SER A 48 0.53 -16.27 -5.69
N VAL A 49 1.49 -15.90 -4.86
CA VAL A 49 2.40 -14.76 -5.06
C VAL A 49 3.84 -15.25 -5.01
N ILE A 50 4.74 -14.53 -5.67
CA ILE A 50 6.16 -14.89 -5.80
C ILE A 50 7.08 -14.00 -4.97
N GLY A 51 6.52 -12.96 -4.34
CA GLY A 51 7.26 -12.14 -3.41
C GLY A 51 6.41 -11.25 -2.51
N LEU A 52 7.08 -10.62 -1.55
CA LEU A 52 6.57 -9.63 -0.62
C LEU A 52 7.55 -8.46 -0.59
N HIS A 53 7.06 -7.26 -0.82
CA HIS A 53 7.77 -6.01 -0.59
C HIS A 53 7.20 -5.35 0.66
N ILE A 54 8.06 -4.90 1.57
CA ILE A 54 7.67 -4.16 2.77
C ILE A 54 8.62 -2.99 3.02
N GLU A 55 8.03 -1.84 3.31
CA GLU A 55 8.73 -0.64 3.77
C GLU A 55 8.27 -0.29 5.17
N PHE A 56 9.17 0.27 5.97
CA PHE A 56 8.91 0.79 7.31
C PHE A 56 9.09 2.31 7.34
N ASP A 57 8.42 2.96 8.30
CA ASP A 57 8.53 4.40 8.54
C ASP A 57 9.89 4.85 9.10
N GLN A 58 10.72 3.89 9.54
CA GLN A 58 12.08 4.08 9.98
C GLN A 58 12.86 2.76 9.85
N PRO A 59 14.21 2.78 9.88
CA PRO A 59 15.00 1.56 9.81
C PRO A 59 14.69 0.58 10.95
N VAL A 60 14.60 -0.70 10.60
CA VAL A 60 14.39 -1.82 11.51
C VAL A 60 15.44 -2.91 11.29
N THR A 61 15.55 -3.81 12.25
CA THR A 61 16.19 -5.12 12.09
C THR A 61 15.13 -6.20 12.21
N ILE A 62 14.99 -7.03 11.18
CA ILE A 62 14.16 -8.23 11.20
C ILE A 62 14.89 -9.29 12.02
N THR A 63 14.33 -9.64 13.17
CA THR A 63 14.92 -10.57 14.13
C THR A 63 14.45 -12.00 13.93
N ASN A 64 13.28 -12.19 13.30
CA ASN A 64 12.72 -13.50 13.02
C ASN A 64 11.77 -13.44 11.81
N LYS A 65 11.60 -14.58 11.15
CA LYS A 65 10.68 -14.76 10.04
C LYS A 65 10.11 -16.17 10.04
N VAL A 66 8.79 -16.29 10.02
CA VAL A 66 8.07 -17.57 9.92
C VAL A 66 7.15 -17.54 8.71
N GLU A 67 7.01 -18.67 8.03
CA GLU A 67 6.27 -18.77 6.77
C GLU A 67 5.31 -19.95 6.81
N VAL A 68 4.05 -19.68 6.46
CA VAL A 68 2.98 -20.68 6.44
C VAL A 68 2.32 -20.66 5.06
N GLY A 69 2.21 -21.84 4.44
CA GLY A 69 1.59 -21.97 3.11
C GLY A 69 2.54 -21.65 1.94
N GLY A 70 3.85 -21.66 2.16
CA GLY A 70 4.85 -21.45 1.11
C GLY A 70 6.21 -21.01 1.68
N TYR A 71 7.02 -20.41 0.81
CA TYR A 71 8.36 -19.91 1.12
C TYR A 71 8.71 -18.74 0.21
N LEU A 72 9.23 -17.66 0.77
CA LEU A 72 9.70 -16.43 0.10
C LEU A 72 11.05 -16.03 0.71
N PRO A 73 12.19 -16.34 0.09
CA PRO A 73 13.50 -16.02 0.67
C PRO A 73 13.71 -14.51 0.75
N ALA A 74 14.41 -14.04 1.80
CA ALA A 74 14.84 -12.65 1.87
C ALA A 74 15.90 -12.38 0.79
N SER A 75 15.75 -11.30 0.03
CA SER A 75 16.71 -10.87 -0.97
C SER A 75 17.55 -9.70 -0.43
N GLY A 76 18.37 -9.96 0.59
CA GLY A 76 19.29 -8.94 1.11
C GLY A 76 19.57 -9.05 2.61
N GLU A 77 20.02 -7.93 3.15
CA GLU A 77 20.25 -7.77 4.59
C GLU A 77 18.93 -7.71 5.35
N LEU A 78 18.96 -8.11 6.62
CA LEU A 78 17.81 -8.06 7.52
C LEU A 78 17.79 -6.79 8.38
N SER A 79 18.55 -5.77 7.98
CA SER A 79 18.51 -4.43 8.59
C SER A 79 18.35 -3.37 7.51
N GLY A 80 17.43 -2.43 7.72
CA GLY A 80 17.07 -1.42 6.72
C GLY A 80 15.65 -0.92 6.95
N ASP A 81 15.17 -0.05 6.06
CA ASP A 81 13.78 0.42 6.04
C ASP A 81 12.95 -0.28 4.96
N THR A 82 13.59 -0.99 4.03
CA THR A 82 12.97 -1.62 2.87
C THR A 82 13.45 -3.06 2.75
N PHE A 83 12.51 -3.99 2.57
CA PHE A 83 12.80 -5.41 2.45
C PHE A 83 12.01 -6.04 1.33
N ASP A 84 12.72 -6.84 0.55
CA ASP A 84 12.16 -7.69 -0.49
C ASP A 84 12.35 -9.16 -0.10
N PHE A 85 11.26 -9.92 -0.22
CA PHE A 85 11.28 -11.37 -0.11
C PHE A 85 10.83 -11.93 -1.45
N ILE A 86 11.76 -12.33 -2.31
CA ILE A 86 11.49 -12.67 -3.72
C ILE A 86 12.21 -13.95 -4.10
N GLY A 87 11.63 -14.73 -5.01
CA GLY A 87 12.27 -15.92 -5.59
C GLY A 87 11.71 -17.24 -5.05
N GLY A 88 10.57 -17.17 -4.36
CA GLY A 88 9.84 -18.32 -3.89
C GLY A 88 8.38 -18.29 -4.35
N THR A 89 7.50 -18.97 -3.61
CA THR A 89 6.06 -18.93 -3.84
C THR A 89 5.33 -19.06 -2.52
N LEU A 90 4.34 -18.21 -2.31
CA LEU A 90 3.40 -18.26 -1.20
C LEU A 90 1.99 -18.48 -1.76
N ALA A 91 1.30 -19.52 -1.28
CA ALA A 91 -0.05 -19.82 -1.74
C ALA A 91 -1.05 -18.72 -1.35
N ALA A 92 -2.23 -18.74 -1.97
CA ALA A 92 -3.36 -17.95 -1.49
C ALA A 92 -3.66 -18.31 -0.02
N SER A 93 -3.95 -17.31 0.80
CA SER A 93 -4.08 -17.41 2.27
C SER A 93 -2.81 -17.83 3.03
N GLY A 94 -1.67 -17.94 2.34
CA GLY A 94 -0.37 -18.09 3.00
C GLY A 94 -0.05 -16.83 3.82
N THR A 95 0.75 -17.00 4.87
CA THR A 95 1.10 -15.92 5.81
C THR A 95 2.60 -15.88 6.04
N ILE A 96 3.14 -14.66 6.06
CA ILE A 96 4.49 -14.37 6.54
C ILE A 96 4.36 -13.69 7.89
N GLU A 97 5.03 -14.22 8.89
CA GLU A 97 5.29 -13.57 10.17
C GLU A 97 6.67 -12.93 10.11
N LEU A 98 6.78 -11.66 10.47
CA LEU A 98 8.06 -10.99 10.70
C LEU A 98 8.08 -10.44 12.13
N ASP A 99 9.21 -10.62 12.80
CA ASP A 99 9.49 -9.91 14.05
C ASP A 99 10.57 -8.87 13.76
N TRP A 100 10.39 -7.64 14.24
CA TRP A 100 11.37 -6.58 14.04
C TRP A 100 11.57 -5.68 15.25
N GLN A 101 12.72 -5.03 15.28
CA GLN A 101 13.09 -4.00 16.24
C GLN A 101 13.52 -2.71 15.51
N PRO A 102 13.23 -1.51 16.04
CA PRO A 102 12.51 -1.25 17.29
C PRO A 102 10.99 -1.46 17.15
N ALA A 103 10.33 -1.85 18.25
CA ALA A 103 8.87 -2.07 18.28
C ALA A 103 8.05 -0.87 17.78
N ALA A 104 8.57 0.35 17.94
CA ALA A 104 7.91 1.59 17.54
C ALA A 104 7.80 1.78 16.02
N ALA A 105 8.63 1.09 15.23
CA ALA A 105 8.58 1.16 13.78
C ALA A 105 7.31 0.50 13.24
N LYS A 106 6.68 1.14 12.26
CA LYS A 106 5.45 0.67 11.63
C LYS A 106 5.68 0.40 10.15
N PRO A 107 5.05 -0.65 9.58
CA PRO A 107 5.02 -0.82 8.14
C PRO A 107 4.34 0.40 7.48
N ALA A 108 5.02 1.03 6.53
CA ALA A 108 4.54 2.16 5.76
C ALA A 108 3.89 1.72 4.44
N LEU A 109 4.41 0.65 3.82
CA LEU A 109 3.93 0.06 2.58
C LEU A 109 4.14 -1.46 2.63
N ILE A 110 3.16 -2.24 2.20
CA ILE A 110 3.28 -3.69 2.00
C ILE A 110 2.59 -4.07 0.69
N GLN A 111 3.29 -4.81 -0.15
CA GLN A 111 2.78 -5.27 -1.45
C GLN A 111 3.13 -6.72 -1.68
N TRP A 112 2.16 -7.51 -2.13
CA TRP A 112 2.45 -8.81 -2.72
C TRP A 112 2.94 -8.64 -4.15
N ILE A 113 3.88 -9.47 -4.56
CA ILE A 113 4.49 -9.45 -5.89
C ILE A 113 4.08 -10.73 -6.63
N GLY A 114 3.49 -10.58 -7.82
CA GLY A 114 3.22 -11.64 -8.79
C GLY A 114 4.23 -11.61 -9.95
N GLU A 115 3.99 -12.38 -11.01
CA GLU A 115 4.91 -12.51 -12.15
C GLU A 115 5.17 -11.19 -12.88
N SER A 116 4.16 -10.31 -12.96
CA SER A 116 4.21 -9.04 -13.68
C SER A 116 4.41 -7.83 -12.77
N GLY A 117 4.77 -8.04 -11.49
CA GLY A 117 4.94 -6.98 -10.49
C GLY A 117 3.91 -7.02 -9.36
N PRO A 118 3.63 -5.89 -8.68
CA PRO A 118 2.68 -5.83 -7.57
C PRO A 118 1.28 -6.34 -7.92
N VAL A 119 0.67 -7.11 -7.02
CA VAL A 119 -0.66 -7.72 -7.19
C VAL A 119 -1.54 -7.55 -5.96
N GLY A 120 -2.84 -7.37 -6.20
CA GLY A 120 -3.83 -7.04 -5.17
C GLY A 120 -3.67 -5.63 -4.59
N THR A 121 -4.60 -5.25 -3.73
CA THR A 121 -4.56 -3.93 -3.07
C THR A 121 -3.43 -3.91 -2.03
N PRO A 122 -2.50 -2.93 -2.10
CA PRO A 122 -1.42 -2.83 -1.14
C PRO A 122 -1.94 -2.34 0.23
N TYR A 123 -1.18 -2.60 1.28
CA TYR A 123 -1.37 -1.91 2.57
C TYR A 123 -0.43 -0.70 2.61
N PHE A 124 -0.92 0.46 3.01
CA PHE A 124 -0.10 1.66 3.19
C PHE A 124 -0.66 2.56 4.29
N THR A 125 0.20 3.31 4.95
CA THR A 125 -0.20 4.19 6.08
C THR A 125 0.37 5.60 6.03
N THR A 126 1.20 5.90 5.03
CA THR A 126 1.86 7.21 4.91
C THR A 126 1.46 7.91 3.62
N LEU A 127 1.56 9.25 3.63
CA LEU A 127 1.33 10.04 2.42
C LEU A 127 2.39 9.73 1.35
N ASP A 128 3.64 9.53 1.77
CA ASP A 128 4.73 9.19 0.85
C ASP A 128 4.49 7.85 0.15
N ALA A 129 4.01 6.84 0.88
CA ALA A 129 3.63 5.55 0.28
C ALA A 129 2.49 5.72 -0.73
N LEU A 130 1.47 6.53 -0.41
CA LEU A 130 0.41 6.84 -1.37
C LEU A 130 0.96 7.56 -2.61
N GLY A 131 1.82 8.56 -2.44
CA GLY A 131 2.46 9.28 -3.55
C GLY A 131 3.26 8.36 -4.46
N LYS A 132 4.04 7.43 -3.88
CA LYS A 132 4.76 6.39 -4.62
C LYS A 132 3.81 5.48 -5.41
N LEU A 133 2.78 4.96 -4.75
CA LEU A 133 1.78 4.08 -5.38
C LEU A 133 1.05 4.79 -6.53
N LEU A 134 0.69 6.06 -6.36
CA LEU A 134 0.09 6.88 -7.43
C LEU A 134 1.06 7.07 -8.59
N GLY A 135 2.32 7.45 -8.31
CA GLY A 135 3.32 7.66 -9.34
C GLY A 135 3.58 6.41 -10.18
N GLU A 136 3.83 5.28 -9.52
CA GLU A 136 4.06 3.99 -10.19
C GLU A 136 2.80 3.50 -10.93
N GLY A 137 1.64 3.61 -10.27
CA GLY A 137 0.36 3.21 -10.84
C GLY A 137 -0.01 4.01 -12.08
N ILE A 138 0.19 5.33 -12.05
CA ILE A 138 -0.08 6.20 -13.21
C ILE A 138 0.85 5.86 -14.37
N VAL A 139 2.14 5.66 -14.13
CA VAL A 139 3.09 5.27 -15.19
C VAL A 139 2.68 3.93 -15.80
N ARG A 140 2.37 2.94 -14.97
CA ARG A 140 1.93 1.62 -15.43
C ARG A 140 0.64 1.70 -16.24
N LEU A 141 -0.37 2.41 -15.73
CA LEU A 141 -1.67 2.54 -16.39
C LEU A 141 -1.54 3.35 -17.69
N ARG A 142 -0.65 4.35 -17.72
CA ARG A 142 -0.31 5.10 -18.95
C ARG A 142 0.25 4.18 -20.04
N GLU A 143 1.13 3.27 -19.67
CA GLU A 143 1.80 2.36 -20.60
C GLU A 143 0.89 1.24 -21.09
N GLN A 144 0.02 0.71 -20.21
CA GLN A 144 -0.81 -0.46 -20.49
C GLN A 144 -2.21 -0.10 -21.00
N HIS A 145 -2.83 0.93 -20.42
CA HIS A 145 -4.22 1.33 -20.65
C HIS A 145 -4.39 2.87 -20.65
N PRO A 146 -3.77 3.60 -21.60
CA PRO A 146 -3.77 5.06 -21.62
C PRO A 146 -5.17 5.69 -21.69
N ASP A 147 -6.13 5.01 -22.30
CA ASP A 147 -7.53 5.48 -22.36
C ASP A 147 -8.22 5.41 -20.99
N GLN A 148 -7.94 4.36 -20.21
CA GLN A 148 -8.46 4.22 -18.85
C GLN A 148 -7.89 5.31 -17.94
N LEU A 149 -6.60 5.61 -18.09
CA LEU A 149 -5.95 6.71 -17.36
C LEU A 149 -6.63 8.06 -17.66
N GLN A 150 -6.84 8.37 -18.94
CA GLN A 150 -7.51 9.61 -19.35
C GLN A 150 -8.93 9.71 -18.79
N GLN A 151 -9.68 8.60 -18.80
CA GLN A 151 -11.03 8.56 -18.22
C GLN A 151 -11.01 8.79 -16.71
N ALA A 152 -10.08 8.17 -15.99
CA ALA A 152 -9.93 8.33 -14.55
C ALA A 152 -9.62 9.79 -14.18
N PHE A 153 -8.68 10.42 -14.87
CA PHE A 153 -8.38 11.84 -14.66
C PHE A 153 -9.53 12.77 -15.07
N ALA A 154 -10.20 12.51 -16.20
CA ALA A 154 -11.37 13.29 -16.60
C ALA A 154 -12.48 13.23 -15.53
N LYS A 155 -12.73 12.05 -14.97
CA LYS A 155 -13.67 11.87 -13.87
C LYS A 155 -13.20 12.61 -12.61
N PHE A 156 -11.93 12.46 -12.23
CA PHE A 156 -11.35 13.17 -11.08
C PHE A 156 -11.53 14.69 -11.18
N PHE A 157 -11.22 15.31 -12.32
CA PHE A 157 -11.42 16.76 -12.49
C PHE A 157 -12.90 17.16 -12.50
N ALA A 158 -13.79 16.31 -13.03
CA ALA A 158 -15.22 16.57 -13.04
C ALA A 158 -15.83 16.49 -11.62
N ASP A 159 -15.47 15.46 -10.85
CA ASP A 159 -15.97 15.26 -9.48
C ASP A 159 -15.49 16.39 -8.54
N ASN A 160 -14.35 17.02 -8.84
CA ASN A 160 -13.73 18.07 -8.04
C ASN A 160 -13.80 19.47 -8.69
N ALA A 161 -14.72 19.68 -9.64
CA ALA A 161 -14.76 20.90 -10.44
C ALA A 161 -14.91 22.18 -9.60
N ASP A 162 -15.78 22.16 -8.59
CA ASP A 162 -16.02 23.30 -7.71
C ASP A 162 -14.76 23.68 -6.91
N TYR A 163 -14.01 22.67 -6.45
CA TYR A 163 -12.79 22.87 -5.69
C TYR A 163 -11.66 23.42 -6.56
N PHE A 164 -11.56 22.98 -7.81
CA PHE A 164 -10.53 23.43 -8.75
C PHE A 164 -10.90 24.71 -9.51
N ALA A 165 -12.10 25.25 -9.34
CA ALA A 165 -12.54 26.48 -10.02
C ALA A 165 -11.65 27.67 -9.66
N ALA A 166 -11.42 27.91 -8.35
CA ALA A 166 -10.58 29.00 -7.87
C ALA A 166 -9.11 28.85 -8.31
N LEU A 167 -8.60 27.62 -8.31
CA LEU A 167 -7.23 27.33 -8.76
C LEU A 167 -7.09 27.53 -10.28
N SER A 168 -8.07 27.11 -11.07
CA SER A 168 -8.10 27.32 -12.52
C SER A 168 -8.21 28.80 -12.88
N GLU A 169 -8.98 29.58 -12.13
CA GLU A 169 -9.08 31.04 -12.30
C GLU A 169 -7.73 31.71 -12.03
N SER A 170 -7.04 31.33 -10.95
CA SER A 170 -5.69 31.83 -10.64
C SER A 170 -4.65 31.48 -11.71
N LEU A 171 -4.78 30.33 -12.38
CA LEU A 171 -3.87 29.89 -13.43
C LEU A 171 -4.22 30.48 -14.82
N GLY A 172 -5.40 31.09 -14.97
CA GLY A 172 -5.90 31.60 -16.25
C GLY A 172 -6.19 30.51 -17.29
N MET A 173 -6.21 29.23 -16.88
CA MET A 173 -6.53 28.09 -17.74
C MET A 173 -7.06 26.91 -16.92
N PRO A 174 -7.80 25.97 -17.53
CA PRO A 174 -8.30 24.79 -16.83
C PRO A 174 -7.16 23.95 -16.27
N LEU A 175 -7.21 23.64 -14.97
CA LEU A 175 -6.17 22.85 -14.28
C LEU A 175 -5.85 21.53 -14.98
N GLN A 176 -6.87 20.84 -15.49
CA GLN A 176 -6.71 19.60 -16.27
C GLN A 176 -5.78 19.80 -17.48
N GLN A 177 -5.90 20.92 -18.20
CA GLN A 177 -5.07 21.19 -19.38
C GLN A 177 -3.60 21.46 -19.00
N SER A 178 -3.36 22.02 -17.81
CA SER A 178 -2.02 22.24 -17.28
C SER A 178 -1.38 20.94 -16.78
N LEU A 179 -2.16 20.07 -16.14
CA LEU A 179 -1.62 18.89 -15.44
C LEU A 179 -1.48 17.65 -16.31
N MET A 180 -2.41 17.41 -17.25
CA MET A 180 -2.37 16.20 -18.08
C MET A 180 -1.06 16.03 -18.87
N PRO A 181 -0.46 17.08 -19.49
CA PRO A 181 0.83 16.92 -20.17
C PRO A 181 1.96 16.45 -19.25
N ILE A 182 1.96 16.90 -17.99
CA ILE A 182 2.94 16.49 -16.97
C ILE A 182 2.71 15.03 -16.62
N ILE A 183 1.48 14.64 -16.28
CA ILE A 183 1.10 13.26 -15.96
C ILE A 183 1.46 12.28 -17.09
N MET A 184 1.29 12.69 -18.34
CA MET A 184 1.55 11.86 -19.51
C MET A 184 3.04 11.72 -19.87
N SER A 185 3.93 12.53 -19.29
CA SER A 185 5.36 12.54 -19.64
C SER A 185 6.31 12.30 -18.46
N ALA A 186 5.88 12.63 -17.24
CA ALA A 186 6.72 12.54 -16.06
C ALA A 186 7.02 11.07 -15.68
N PRO A 187 8.21 10.79 -15.12
CA PRO A 187 8.49 9.52 -14.45
C PRO A 187 7.72 9.43 -13.14
N ALA A 188 7.62 8.21 -12.57
CA ALA A 188 6.85 7.93 -11.36
C ALA A 188 7.24 8.85 -10.19
N GLU A 189 8.53 9.03 -9.96
CA GLU A 189 9.05 9.94 -8.92
C GLU A 189 8.60 11.39 -9.13
N GLY A 190 8.59 11.86 -10.38
CA GLY A 190 8.10 13.21 -10.71
C GLY A 190 6.62 13.38 -10.41
N ILE A 191 5.82 12.34 -10.66
CA ILE A 191 4.39 12.32 -10.36
C ILE A 191 4.15 12.27 -8.84
N ALA A 192 4.90 11.45 -8.11
CA ALA A 192 4.83 11.36 -6.65
C ALA A 192 5.16 12.72 -5.99
N ASN A 193 6.25 13.37 -6.42
CA ASN A 193 6.64 14.69 -5.92
C ASN A 193 5.59 15.76 -6.24
N PHE A 194 5.03 15.72 -7.45
CA PHE A 194 3.93 16.60 -7.84
C PHE A 194 2.70 16.40 -6.95
N PHE A 195 2.30 15.15 -6.71
CA PHE A 195 1.18 14.81 -5.84
C PHE A 195 1.39 15.31 -4.40
N ASN A 196 2.56 15.04 -3.80
CA ASN A 196 2.88 15.51 -2.46
C ASN A 196 2.85 17.04 -2.37
N THR A 197 3.33 17.73 -3.40
CA THR A 197 3.27 19.20 -3.49
C THR A 197 1.82 19.70 -3.58
N LEU A 198 1.01 19.07 -4.44
CA LEU A 198 -0.40 19.40 -4.59
C LEU A 198 -1.12 19.23 -3.25
N VAL A 199 -1.06 18.05 -2.65
CA VAL A 199 -1.69 17.73 -1.36
C VAL A 199 -1.26 18.71 -0.27
N GLY A 200 0.04 19.03 -0.19
CA GLY A 200 0.54 20.04 0.74
C GLY A 200 -0.03 21.44 0.48
N SER A 201 -0.15 21.85 -0.79
CA SER A 201 -0.76 23.14 -1.15
C SER A 201 -2.26 23.21 -0.82
N LEU A 202 -2.93 22.05 -0.82
CA LEU A 202 -4.33 21.92 -0.41
C LEU A 202 -4.50 21.85 1.11
N GLY A 203 -3.40 21.94 1.88
CA GLY A 203 -3.41 21.97 3.34
C GLY A 203 -3.50 20.59 4.00
N ALA A 204 -3.47 19.51 3.22
CA ALA A 204 -3.43 18.16 3.76
C ALA A 204 -2.00 17.80 4.20
N THR A 205 -1.90 17.28 5.42
CA THR A 205 -0.64 17.00 6.13
C THR A 205 -0.45 15.53 6.48
N ASN A 206 -1.48 14.72 6.27
CA ASN A 206 -1.47 13.29 6.57
C ASN A 206 -2.40 12.53 5.63
N LEU A 207 -2.29 11.20 5.62
CA LEU A 207 -3.02 10.32 4.73
C LEU A 207 -4.55 10.41 4.91
N ASP A 208 -5.02 10.52 6.15
CA ASP A 208 -6.45 10.58 6.45
C ASP A 208 -7.12 11.80 5.81
N GLN A 209 -6.45 12.96 5.85
CA GLN A 209 -6.92 14.17 5.19
C GLN A 209 -6.97 14.08 3.67
N VAL A 210 -6.19 13.19 3.06
CA VAL A 210 -6.23 12.94 1.61
C VAL A 210 -7.35 11.97 1.26
N LEU A 211 -7.53 10.92 2.04
CA LEU A 211 -8.53 9.88 1.76
C LEU A 211 -9.96 10.31 2.11
N HIS A 212 -10.12 11.23 3.06
CA HIS A 212 -11.42 11.66 3.59
C HIS A 212 -11.61 13.19 3.54
N GLY A 213 -10.75 13.91 2.83
CA GLY A 213 -10.81 15.37 2.71
C GLY A 213 -11.78 15.85 1.63
N ASP A 214 -11.66 17.13 1.29
CA ASP A 214 -12.56 17.82 0.35
C ASP A 214 -12.33 17.45 -1.12
N VAL A 215 -11.18 16.86 -1.45
CA VAL A 215 -10.86 16.39 -2.81
C VAL A 215 -11.13 14.89 -2.91
N ASP A 216 -12.01 14.51 -3.81
CA ASP A 216 -12.37 13.12 -4.10
C ASP A 216 -11.34 12.46 -5.02
N PHE A 217 -10.47 11.63 -4.45
CA PHE A 217 -9.48 10.83 -5.19
C PHE A 217 -10.01 9.46 -5.67
N THR A 218 -11.27 9.11 -5.36
CA THR A 218 -11.83 7.77 -5.55
C THR A 218 -11.64 7.26 -6.98
N ALA A 219 -11.88 8.10 -7.99
CA ALA A 219 -11.75 7.71 -9.39
C ALA A 219 -10.31 7.32 -9.77
N LEU A 220 -9.31 8.02 -9.21
CA LEU A 220 -7.90 7.69 -9.43
C LEU A 220 -7.50 6.44 -8.67
N LEU A 221 -7.86 6.32 -7.39
CA LEU A 221 -7.55 5.14 -6.58
C LEU A 221 -8.13 3.86 -7.19
N GLN A 222 -9.41 3.89 -7.58
CA GLN A 222 -10.06 2.75 -8.23
C GLN A 222 -9.40 2.35 -9.56
N ALA A 223 -9.01 3.33 -10.39
CA ALA A 223 -8.34 3.03 -11.66
C ALA A 223 -6.97 2.37 -11.46
N LEU A 224 -6.35 2.59 -10.31
CA LEU A 224 -5.05 2.06 -9.93
C LEU A 224 -5.14 0.79 -9.06
N GLY A 225 -6.35 0.37 -8.67
CA GLY A 225 -6.57 -0.79 -7.80
C GLY A 225 -6.22 -0.55 -6.32
N LEU A 226 -6.25 0.72 -5.89
CA LEU A 226 -6.00 1.18 -4.53
C LEU A 226 -7.29 1.38 -3.74
#